data_AF-Q9GLG8-F1
#
_entry.id   AF-Q9GLG8-F1
#
_cell.length_a   1.000
_cell.length_b   1.000
_cell.length_c   1.000
_cell.angle_alpha   90.00
_cell.angle_beta   90.00
_cell.angle_gamma   90.00
#
_symmetry.space_group_name_H-M   'P 1'
#
loop_
_entity.id
_entity.type
_entity.pdbx_description
1 polymer ?
#
loop_
_entity_poly.entity_id
_entity_poly.type
_entity_poly.pdbx_seq_one_letter_code
_entity_poly.pdbx_strand_id
1 'polypeptide(L)'
;GILTGKASHTAPFVIHDIETLWQAEKGLVWKQLVNGLPPYKEISVHVFYRCQYTTVETVRELTEFAKSIPSFSNLFLNDQVTLLKYGVHEAIFAMLASIVNKDGLLVANGTGFVTREFLRSLRKPFSDIIEPKFEFAVKFNALELDDSDLALFIAAIILCGDRPGLINVPQVEAIQDTILRALEFHLQANHPYAQYLFPKLLQKMADLRQLVTERAQMMQRIKKTETETS
;
A
#
# COMPACT_ATOMS: atom_id res chain seq x y z
N GLY A 1 -12.35 10.85 3.87
CA GLY A 1 -13.36 11.37 4.84
C GLY A 1 -12.82 11.59 6.24
N ILE A 2 -12.18 10.59 6.85
CA ILE A 2 -11.68 10.67 8.24
C ILE A 2 -10.53 11.68 8.36
N LEU A 3 -9.51 11.60 7.49
CA LEU A 3 -8.35 12.51 7.50
C LEU A 3 -8.71 14.00 7.33
N THR A 4 -9.86 14.29 6.73
CA THR A 4 -10.36 15.65 6.48
C THR A 4 -11.38 16.10 7.54
N GLY A 5 -11.66 15.28 8.56
CA GLY A 5 -12.62 15.57 9.62
C GLY A 5 -14.09 15.56 9.17
N LYS A 6 -14.39 15.05 7.96
CA LYS A 6 -15.73 15.15 7.34
C LYS A 6 -16.64 13.93 7.58
N ALA A 7 -16.11 12.79 8.06
CA ALA A 7 -16.81 11.50 7.99
C ALA A 7 -17.18 10.85 9.34
N SER A 8 -16.71 11.36 10.49
CA SER A 8 -16.92 10.68 11.78
C SER A 8 -17.32 11.63 12.89
N HIS A 9 -18.20 11.16 13.79
CA HIS A 9 -18.49 11.82 15.07
C HIS A 9 -17.34 11.67 16.09
N THR A 10 -16.41 10.74 15.87
CA THR A 10 -15.25 10.48 16.74
C THR A 10 -13.95 10.50 15.95
N ALA A 11 -12.99 11.30 16.42
CA ALA A 11 -11.65 11.36 15.85
C ALA A 11 -10.87 10.05 16.10
N PRO A 12 -9.95 9.65 15.21
CA PRO A 12 -9.08 8.50 15.44
C PRO A 12 -8.18 8.72 16.65
N PHE A 13 -7.87 7.66 17.38
CA PHE A 13 -6.89 7.68 18.46
C PHE A 13 -5.49 7.90 17.89
N VAL A 14 -4.76 8.91 18.37
CA VAL A 14 -3.46 9.30 17.84
C VAL A 14 -2.34 8.54 18.54
N ILE A 15 -1.50 7.87 17.75
CA ILE A 15 -0.31 7.14 18.19
C ILE A 15 0.90 7.96 17.77
N HIS A 16 1.57 8.57 18.74
CA HIS A 16 2.71 9.47 18.50
C HIS A 16 3.94 9.14 19.36
N ASP A 17 3.82 8.17 20.27
CA ASP A 17 4.90 7.70 21.13
C ASP A 17 4.64 6.26 21.59
N ILE A 18 5.52 5.79 22.48
CA ILE A 18 5.49 4.43 23.04
C ILE A 18 4.25 4.22 23.92
N GLU A 19 3.87 5.24 24.69
CA GLU A 19 2.76 5.14 25.64
C GLU A 19 1.43 5.03 24.90
N THR A 20 1.21 5.91 23.93
CA THR A 20 0.03 5.90 23.06
C THR A 20 -0.03 4.63 22.21
N LEU A 21 1.11 4.12 21.71
CA LEU A 21 1.16 2.81 21.05
C LEU A 21 0.67 1.69 21.99
N TRP A 22 1.13 1.67 23.25
CA TRP A 22 0.70 0.67 24.22
C TRP A 22 -0.78 0.77 24.59
N GLN A 23 -1.31 1.99 24.69
CA GLN A 23 -2.75 2.21 24.89
C GLN A 23 -3.57 1.68 23.70
N ALA A 24 -3.11 1.94 22.47
CA ALA A 24 -3.70 1.42 21.25
C ALA A 24 -3.72 -0.12 21.21
N GLU A 25 -2.64 -0.77 21.65
CA GLU A 25 -2.49 -2.23 21.80
C GLU A 25 -3.41 -2.86 22.86
N LYS A 26 -3.77 -2.09 23.89
CA LYS A 26 -4.63 -2.54 24.99
C LYS A 26 -6.13 -2.55 24.66
N GLY A 27 -6.48 -2.40 23.39
CA GLY A 27 -7.87 -2.48 22.93
C GLY A 27 -8.49 -1.16 22.48
N LEU A 28 -7.78 -0.03 22.57
CA LEU A 28 -8.31 1.24 22.04
C LEU A 28 -8.38 1.27 20.51
N VAL A 29 -7.42 0.61 19.85
CA VAL A 29 -7.35 0.58 18.38
C VAL A 29 -7.43 -0.86 17.87
N TRP A 30 -6.60 -1.76 18.41
CA TRP A 30 -6.55 -3.16 17.98
C TRP A 30 -7.13 -4.09 19.05
N LYS A 31 -8.03 -4.98 18.64
CA LYS A 31 -8.66 -5.97 19.55
C LYS A 31 -7.77 -7.18 19.85
N GLN A 32 -6.74 -7.40 19.06
CA GLN A 32 -5.79 -8.50 19.21
C GLN A 32 -4.37 -7.94 19.29
N LEU A 33 -3.61 -8.39 20.29
CA LEU A 33 -2.17 -8.15 20.38
C LEU A 33 -1.46 -8.96 19.30
N VAL A 34 -0.57 -8.31 18.56
CA VAL A 34 0.32 -9.01 17.63
C VAL A 34 1.46 -9.64 18.42
N ASN A 35 1.71 -10.94 18.20
CA ASN A 35 2.80 -11.74 18.76
C ASN A 35 2.86 -11.94 20.28
N GLY A 36 1.87 -11.45 21.06
CA GLY A 36 1.82 -11.65 22.53
C GLY A 36 3.02 -11.07 23.30
N LEU A 37 3.98 -10.46 22.61
CA LEU A 37 5.14 -9.81 23.18
C LEU A 37 4.78 -8.37 23.55
N PRO A 38 5.18 -7.91 24.73
CA PRO A 38 4.96 -6.51 25.09
C PRO A 38 5.83 -5.56 24.24
N PRO A 39 5.31 -4.40 23.80
CA PRO A 39 6.04 -3.45 22.96
C PRO A 39 7.35 -2.94 23.56
N TYR A 40 7.50 -3.01 24.89
CA TYR A 40 8.62 -2.40 25.61
C TYR A 40 10.00 -3.03 25.37
N LYS A 41 10.09 -4.22 24.75
CA LYS A 41 11.41 -4.82 24.45
C LYS A 41 12.00 -4.35 23.13
N GLU A 42 11.21 -4.25 22.05
CA GLU A 42 11.67 -3.76 20.74
C GLU A 42 10.54 -3.12 19.91
N ILE A 43 10.30 -1.83 20.13
CA ILE A 43 9.16 -1.10 19.55
C ILE A 43 9.20 -1.06 18.02
N SER A 44 10.39 -0.87 17.43
CA SER A 44 10.52 -0.83 15.98
C SER A 44 10.19 -2.18 15.33
N VAL A 45 10.55 -3.28 15.99
CA VAL A 45 10.19 -4.63 15.57
C VAL A 45 8.68 -4.86 15.72
N HIS A 46 8.08 -4.38 16.82
CA HIS A 46 6.63 -4.45 17.03
C HIS A 46 5.84 -3.72 15.94
N VAL A 47 6.19 -2.47 15.65
CA VAL A 47 5.57 -1.68 14.57
C VAL A 47 5.75 -2.37 13.22
N PHE A 48 6.94 -2.93 12.97
CA PHE A 48 7.19 -3.69 11.76
C PHE A 48 6.28 -4.93 11.63
N TYR A 49 6.10 -5.70 12.70
CA TYR A 49 5.18 -6.84 12.71
C TYR A 49 3.72 -6.42 12.48
N ARG A 50 3.29 -5.30 13.06
CA ARG A 50 1.97 -4.72 12.78
C ARG A 50 1.80 -4.43 11.28
N CYS A 51 2.78 -3.77 10.66
CA CYS A 51 2.77 -3.51 9.22
C CYS A 51 2.75 -4.80 8.39
N GLN A 52 3.51 -5.83 8.79
CA GLN A 52 3.51 -7.12 8.11
C GLN A 52 2.16 -7.83 8.20
N TYR A 53 1.52 -7.82 9.37
CA TYR A 53 0.21 -8.42 9.57
C TYR A 53 -0.82 -7.79 8.64
N THR A 54 -0.92 -6.46 8.63
CA THR A 54 -1.81 -5.73 7.72
C THR A 54 -1.48 -6.01 6.25
N THR A 55 -0.19 -6.10 5.90
CA THR A 55 0.22 -6.46 4.52
C THR A 55 -0.34 -7.81 4.10
N VAL A 56 -0.34 -8.82 4.98
CA VAL A 56 -0.88 -10.16 4.67
C VAL A 56 -2.39 -10.12 4.43
N GLU A 57 -3.12 -9.34 5.23
CA GLU A 57 -4.56 -9.13 5.05
C GLU A 57 -4.84 -8.42 3.70
N THR A 58 -4.13 -7.35 3.40
CA THR A 58 -4.30 -6.62 2.13
C THR A 58 -3.93 -7.46 0.91
N VAL A 59 -2.94 -8.35 1.00
CA VAL A 59 -2.65 -9.31 -0.08
C VAL A 59 -3.84 -10.21 -0.39
N ARG A 60 -4.58 -10.65 0.65
CA ARG A 60 -5.79 -11.46 0.47
C ARG A 60 -6.89 -10.65 -0.21
N GLU A 61 -7.13 -9.44 0.25
CA GLU A 61 -8.13 -8.53 -0.34
C GLU A 61 -7.81 -8.23 -1.80
N LEU A 62 -6.55 -7.93 -2.13
CA LEU A 62 -6.10 -7.69 -3.51
C LEU A 62 -6.20 -8.94 -4.39
N THR A 63 -6.05 -10.13 -3.81
CA THR A 63 -6.24 -11.39 -4.54
C THR A 63 -7.71 -11.57 -4.91
N GLU A 64 -8.64 -11.28 -3.99
CA GLU A 64 -10.08 -11.34 -4.28
C GLU A 64 -10.50 -10.23 -5.25
N PHE A 65 -9.95 -9.02 -5.11
CA PHE A 65 -10.13 -7.95 -6.09
C PHE A 65 -9.66 -8.39 -7.49
N ALA A 66 -8.47 -8.98 -7.61
CA ALA A 66 -7.95 -9.43 -8.91
C ALA A 66 -8.88 -10.47 -9.58
N LYS A 67 -9.42 -11.42 -8.81
CA LYS A 67 -10.39 -12.40 -9.32
C LYS A 67 -11.69 -11.77 -9.80
N SER A 68 -12.06 -10.60 -9.27
CA SER A 68 -13.25 -9.86 -9.72
C SER A 68 -13.03 -9.09 -11.02
N ILE A 69 -11.78 -8.91 -11.46
CA ILE A 69 -11.48 -8.23 -12.73
C ILE A 69 -11.91 -9.12 -13.90
N PRO A 70 -12.69 -8.60 -14.86
CA PRO A 70 -13.08 -9.35 -16.05
C PRO A 70 -11.85 -9.97 -16.75
N SER A 71 -11.99 -11.24 -17.14
CA SER A 71 -10.94 -12.02 -17.81
C SER A 71 -9.73 -12.45 -16.98
N PHE A 72 -9.54 -11.97 -15.75
CA PHE A 72 -8.40 -12.39 -14.92
C PHE A 72 -8.44 -13.89 -14.61
N SER A 73 -9.59 -14.41 -14.18
CA SER A 73 -9.75 -15.84 -13.88
C SER A 73 -9.65 -16.76 -15.09
N ASN A 74 -9.68 -16.21 -16.31
CA ASN A 74 -9.51 -16.95 -17.56
C ASN A 74 -8.03 -17.13 -17.94
N LEU A 75 -7.11 -16.44 -17.26
CA LEU A 75 -5.67 -16.65 -17.40
C LEU A 75 -5.26 -18.00 -16.79
N PHE A 76 -4.14 -18.55 -17.23
CA PHE A 76 -3.55 -19.70 -16.55
C PHE A 76 -3.26 -19.39 -15.09
N LEU A 77 -3.48 -20.38 -14.21
CA LEU A 77 -3.25 -20.21 -12.77
C LEU A 77 -1.82 -19.74 -12.46
N ASN A 78 -0.81 -20.21 -13.20
CA ASN A 78 0.57 -19.77 -13.04
C ASN A 78 0.76 -18.28 -13.40
N ASP A 79 0.05 -17.79 -14.41
CA ASP A 79 0.10 -16.37 -14.78
C ASP A 79 -0.63 -15.53 -13.72
N GLN A 80 -1.79 -15.97 -13.23
CA GLN A 80 -2.49 -15.30 -12.12
C GLN A 80 -1.60 -15.15 -10.87
N VAL A 81 -0.91 -16.24 -10.49
CA VAL A 81 0.04 -16.24 -9.37
C VAL A 81 1.23 -15.31 -9.65
N THR A 82 1.76 -15.32 -10.87
CA THR A 82 2.89 -14.46 -11.26
C THR A 82 2.51 -12.98 -11.21
N LEU A 83 1.35 -12.61 -11.75
CA LEU A 83 0.84 -11.25 -11.73
C LEU A 83 0.67 -10.73 -10.31
N LEU A 84 0.03 -11.51 -9.42
CA LEU A 84 -0.12 -11.14 -8.01
C LEU A 84 1.22 -11.07 -7.29
N LYS A 85 2.13 -12.03 -7.52
CA LYS A 85 3.47 -12.06 -6.92
C LYS A 85 4.25 -10.78 -7.16
N TYR A 86 4.18 -10.21 -8.37
CA TYR A 86 4.94 -9.00 -8.72
C TYR A 86 4.13 -7.71 -8.58
N GLY A 87 2.81 -7.73 -8.71
CA GLY A 87 1.96 -6.54 -8.68
C GLY A 87 1.45 -6.16 -7.29
N VAL A 88 1.35 -7.09 -6.34
CA VAL A 88 0.62 -6.82 -5.08
C VAL A 88 1.25 -5.72 -4.23
N HIS A 89 2.59 -5.63 -4.16
CA HIS A 89 3.23 -4.58 -3.36
C HIS A 89 3.15 -3.20 -4.03
N GLU A 90 3.12 -3.13 -5.36
CA GLU A 90 2.85 -1.89 -6.08
C GLU A 90 1.42 -1.40 -5.78
N ALA A 91 0.44 -2.31 -5.85
CA ALA A 91 -0.95 -2.03 -5.52
C ALA A 91 -1.14 -1.58 -4.05
N ILE A 92 -0.48 -2.26 -3.10
CA ILE A 92 -0.50 -1.89 -1.68
C ILE A 92 0.02 -0.46 -1.48
N PHE A 93 1.11 -0.07 -2.13
CA PHE A 93 1.66 1.28 -1.95
C PHE A 93 0.82 2.37 -2.62
N ALA A 94 0.16 2.06 -3.75
CA ALA A 94 -0.82 2.96 -4.35
C ALA A 94 -2.03 3.17 -3.42
N MET A 95 -2.58 2.08 -2.85
CA MET A 95 -3.69 2.15 -1.89
C MET A 95 -3.28 2.82 -0.57
N LEU A 96 -2.05 2.60 -0.10
CA LEU A 96 -1.54 3.23 1.12
C LEU A 96 -1.65 4.75 1.07
N ALA A 97 -1.52 5.36 -0.12
CA ALA A 97 -1.66 6.79 -0.27
C ALA A 97 -3.03 7.33 0.18
N SER A 98 -4.13 6.58 -0.02
CA SER A 98 -5.48 7.02 0.35
C SER A 98 -5.71 7.12 1.87
N ILE A 99 -4.89 6.44 2.67
CA ILE A 99 -4.92 6.47 4.13
C ILE A 99 -3.80 7.32 4.74
N VAL A 100 -3.02 8.01 3.92
CA VAL A 100 -1.86 8.83 4.34
C VAL A 100 -2.14 10.31 4.11
N ASN A 101 -1.73 11.15 5.05
CA ASN A 101 -1.53 12.58 4.84
C ASN A 101 -0.06 12.96 5.13
N LYS A 102 0.27 14.25 5.07
CA LYS A 102 1.64 14.73 5.35
C LYS A 102 2.14 14.41 6.77
N ASP A 103 1.22 14.25 7.73
CA ASP A 103 1.47 14.16 9.16
C ASP A 103 1.43 12.72 9.70
N GLY A 104 0.89 11.75 8.95
CA GLY A 104 0.74 10.38 9.40
C GLY A 104 -0.18 9.53 8.52
N LEU A 105 -0.54 8.34 9.03
CA LEU A 105 -1.42 7.40 8.34
C LEU A 105 -2.49 6.83 9.26
N LEU A 106 -3.65 6.50 8.70
CA LEU A 106 -4.69 5.77 9.41
C LEU A 106 -4.31 4.29 9.56
N VAL A 107 -4.75 3.69 10.67
CA VAL A 107 -4.61 2.27 10.97
C VAL A 107 -5.92 1.70 11.51
N ALA A 108 -6.05 0.38 11.51
CA ALA A 108 -7.22 -0.34 12.05
C ALA A 108 -8.56 0.20 11.54
N ASN A 109 -8.71 0.30 10.22
CA ASN A 109 -9.92 0.81 9.56
C ASN A 109 -10.30 2.24 10.00
N GLY A 110 -9.29 3.07 10.28
CA GLY A 110 -9.47 4.48 10.59
C GLY A 110 -9.79 4.77 12.06
N THR A 111 -9.72 3.78 12.96
CA THR A 111 -9.87 4.01 14.40
C THR A 111 -8.61 4.57 15.05
N GLY A 112 -7.44 4.37 14.42
CA GLY A 112 -6.17 4.93 14.87
C GLY A 112 -5.50 5.78 13.80
N PHE A 113 -4.64 6.70 14.23
CA PHE A 113 -3.79 7.51 13.37
C PHE A 113 -2.36 7.51 13.93
N VAL A 114 -1.41 6.96 13.16
CA VAL A 114 0.00 6.91 13.56
C VAL A 114 0.74 8.09 12.93
N THR A 115 1.43 8.88 13.75
CA THR A 115 2.14 10.06 13.24
C THR A 115 3.39 9.67 12.47
N ARG A 116 3.68 10.42 11.40
CA ARG A 116 4.90 10.26 10.60
C ARG A 116 6.15 10.52 11.44
N GLU A 117 6.07 11.48 12.36
CA GLU A 117 7.17 11.78 13.29
C GLU A 117 7.52 10.59 14.18
N PHE A 118 6.52 9.91 14.74
CA PHE A 118 6.75 8.70 15.52
C PHE A 118 7.40 7.60 14.68
N LEU A 119 6.95 7.39 13.44
CA LEU A 119 7.55 6.40 12.54
C LEU A 119 9.00 6.75 12.17
N ARG A 120 9.34 8.04 12.08
CA ARG A 120 10.72 8.52 11.88
C ARG A 120 11.60 8.31 13.11
N SER A 121 11.03 8.29 14.32
CA SER A 121 11.78 8.03 15.57
C SER A 121 12.18 6.57 15.78
N LEU A 122 11.66 5.64 14.97
CA LEU A 122 12.02 4.22 15.05
C LEU A 122 13.50 4.01 14.73
N ARG A 123 14.12 2.98 15.34
CA ARG A 123 15.54 2.66 15.07
C ARG A 123 15.72 2.25 13.61
N LYS A 124 16.90 2.56 13.06
CA LYS A 124 17.29 2.00 11.76
C LYS A 124 17.40 0.47 11.84
N PRO A 125 17.04 -0.25 10.77
CA PRO A 125 16.58 0.24 9.46
C PRO A 125 15.07 0.49 9.33
N PHE A 126 14.27 0.43 10.41
CA PHE A 126 12.80 0.51 10.35
C PHE A 126 12.24 1.89 10.03
N SER A 127 12.91 2.98 10.41
CA SER A 127 12.52 4.33 9.97
C SER A 127 12.64 4.49 8.46
N ASP A 128 13.73 3.96 7.89
CA ASP A 128 14.14 4.18 6.50
C ASP A 128 13.21 3.44 5.51
N ILE A 129 12.55 2.36 5.94
CA ILE A 129 11.60 1.65 5.09
C ILE A 129 10.28 2.40 4.91
N ILE A 130 9.90 3.26 5.85
CA ILE A 130 8.58 3.89 5.87
C ILE A 130 8.58 5.22 5.10
N GLU A 131 9.60 6.05 5.32
CA GLU A 131 9.65 7.43 4.81
C GLU A 131 9.43 7.56 3.30
N PRO A 132 10.02 6.73 2.42
CA PRO A 132 9.79 6.82 0.97
C PRO A 132 8.32 6.64 0.56
N LYS A 133 7.53 5.91 1.38
CA LYS A 133 6.10 5.65 1.08
C LYS A 133 5.28 6.90 1.37
N PHE A 134 5.64 7.66 2.40
CA PHE A 134 5.04 8.96 2.66
C PHE A 134 5.38 9.97 1.56
N GLU A 135 6.63 10.00 1.10
CA GLU A 135 7.03 10.88 0.00
C GLU A 135 6.28 10.56 -1.30
N PHE A 136 6.14 9.27 -1.62
CA PHE A 136 5.31 8.82 -2.72
C PHE A 136 3.85 9.24 -2.52
N ALA A 137 3.25 8.92 -1.37
CA ALA A 137 1.85 9.19 -1.07
C ALA A 137 1.49 10.68 -1.18
N VAL A 138 2.33 11.59 -0.66
CA VAL A 138 2.09 13.04 -0.78
C VAL A 138 2.07 13.48 -2.25
N LYS A 139 2.99 12.98 -3.08
CA LYS A 139 3.03 13.29 -4.52
C LYS A 139 1.87 12.64 -5.29
N PHE A 140 1.47 11.44 -4.89
CA PHE A 140 0.39 10.68 -5.52
C PHE A 140 -0.99 11.28 -5.19
N ASN A 141 -1.22 11.67 -3.93
CA ASN A 141 -2.45 12.32 -3.49
C ASN A 141 -2.67 13.70 -4.11
N ALA A 142 -1.61 14.37 -4.57
CA ALA A 142 -1.72 15.61 -5.35
C ALA A 142 -2.35 15.42 -6.74
N LEU A 143 -2.54 14.16 -7.18
CA LEU A 143 -3.32 13.83 -8.38
C LEU A 143 -4.83 13.77 -8.11
N GLU A 144 -5.26 13.87 -6.85
CA GLU A 144 -6.66 13.97 -6.42
C GLU A 144 -7.58 12.86 -6.98
N LEU A 145 -7.04 11.65 -7.08
CA LEU A 145 -7.78 10.47 -7.53
C LEU A 145 -8.85 10.08 -6.51
N ASP A 146 -9.99 9.63 -7.01
CA ASP A 146 -11.03 8.98 -6.21
C ASP A 146 -10.94 7.45 -6.27
N ASP A 147 -11.83 6.78 -5.53
CA ASP A 147 -11.84 5.32 -5.44
C ASP A 147 -12.12 4.63 -6.79
N SER A 148 -12.84 5.28 -7.70
CA SER A 148 -13.15 4.73 -9.03
C SER A 148 -11.94 4.80 -9.96
N ASP A 149 -11.17 5.90 -9.90
CA ASP A 149 -9.89 6.02 -10.61
C ASP A 149 -8.89 4.97 -10.09
N LEU A 150 -8.81 4.83 -8.76
CA LEU A 150 -7.91 3.90 -8.10
C LEU A 150 -8.23 2.44 -8.46
N ALA A 151 -9.50 2.06 -8.53
CA ALA A 151 -9.88 0.70 -8.91
C ALA A 151 -9.31 0.31 -10.29
N LEU A 152 -9.46 1.18 -11.29
CA LEU A 152 -8.91 0.97 -12.63
C LEU A 152 -7.38 0.99 -12.64
N PHE A 153 -6.76 1.90 -11.88
CA PHE A 153 -5.31 1.98 -11.76
C PHE A 153 -4.68 0.74 -11.11
N ILE A 154 -5.28 0.22 -10.03
CA ILE A 154 -4.83 -1.01 -9.36
C ILE A 154 -5.00 -2.21 -10.28
N ALA A 155 -6.11 -2.29 -11.03
CA ALA A 155 -6.30 -3.34 -12.03
C ALA A 155 -5.21 -3.31 -13.10
N ALA A 156 -4.83 -2.13 -13.60
CA ALA A 156 -3.74 -1.97 -14.57
C ALA A 156 -2.36 -2.36 -14.00
N ILE A 157 -2.11 -2.14 -12.72
CA ILE A 157 -0.89 -2.58 -12.02
C ILE A 157 -0.81 -4.10 -11.94
N ILE A 158 -1.91 -4.75 -11.55
CA ILE A 158 -1.96 -6.21 -11.39
C ILE A 158 -1.79 -6.89 -12.74
N LEU A 159 -2.51 -6.44 -13.76
CA LEU A 159 -2.50 -7.02 -15.11
C LEU A 159 -1.37 -6.45 -15.97
N CYS A 160 -0.13 -6.52 -15.49
CA CYS A 160 1.01 -5.99 -16.24
C CYS A 160 1.74 -7.08 -17.03
N GLY A 161 1.88 -6.91 -18.34
CA GLY A 161 2.58 -7.86 -19.24
C GLY A 161 4.09 -7.99 -18.99
N ASP A 162 4.71 -7.01 -18.31
CA ASP A 162 6.16 -6.98 -18.07
C ASP A 162 6.62 -7.94 -16.96
N ARG A 163 5.73 -8.73 -16.35
CA ARG A 163 6.11 -9.58 -15.21
C ARG A 163 6.99 -10.75 -15.67
N PRO A 164 8.12 -11.01 -15.01
CA PRO A 164 9.01 -12.09 -15.42
C PRO A 164 8.39 -13.46 -15.10
N GLY A 165 8.45 -14.36 -16.09
CA GLY A 165 7.94 -15.73 -15.96
C GLY A 165 6.49 -15.92 -16.39
N LEU A 166 5.85 -14.92 -17.00
CA LEU A 166 4.55 -15.08 -17.64
C LEU A 166 4.63 -16.04 -18.83
N ILE A 167 3.61 -16.88 -18.96
CA ILE A 167 3.45 -17.88 -20.02
C ILE A 167 2.76 -17.24 -21.23
N ASN A 168 1.62 -16.57 -21.02
CA ASN A 168 0.85 -15.96 -22.10
C ASN A 168 0.83 -14.42 -22.00
N VAL A 169 2.00 -13.80 -22.23
CA VAL A 169 2.17 -12.34 -22.23
C VAL A 169 1.16 -11.61 -23.13
N PRO A 170 0.92 -12.02 -24.40
CA PRO A 170 -0.02 -11.31 -25.27
C PRO A 170 -1.45 -11.24 -24.71
N GLN A 171 -1.91 -12.30 -24.03
CA GLN A 171 -3.24 -12.30 -23.41
C GLN A 171 -3.31 -11.31 -22.25
N VAL A 172 -2.27 -11.23 -21.41
CA VAL A 172 -2.20 -10.27 -20.29
C VAL A 172 -2.18 -8.84 -20.83
N GLU A 173 -1.33 -8.56 -21.83
CA GLU A 173 -1.22 -7.23 -22.45
C GLU A 173 -2.53 -6.77 -23.08
N ALA A 174 -3.27 -7.67 -23.75
CA ALA A 174 -4.58 -7.34 -24.33
C ALA A 174 -5.61 -6.92 -23.26
N ILE A 175 -5.60 -7.60 -22.10
CA ILE A 175 -6.45 -7.23 -20.97
C ILE A 175 -5.98 -5.89 -20.38
N GLN A 176 -4.66 -5.69 -20.23
CA GLN A 176 -4.10 -4.44 -19.71
C GLN A 176 -4.45 -3.25 -20.59
N ASP A 177 -4.30 -3.35 -21.91
CA ASP A 177 -4.65 -2.31 -22.88
C ASP A 177 -6.13 -1.92 -22.76
N THR A 178 -7.01 -2.90 -22.59
CA THR A 178 -8.44 -2.65 -22.35
C THR A 178 -8.67 -1.83 -21.08
N ILE A 179 -7.99 -2.19 -19.97
CA ILE A 179 -8.10 -1.47 -18.69
C ILE A 179 -7.49 -0.07 -18.80
N LEU A 180 -6.36 0.08 -19.48
CA LEU A 180 -5.69 1.37 -19.65
C LEU A 180 -6.54 2.35 -20.48
N ARG A 181 -7.22 1.86 -21.53
CA ARG A 181 -8.19 2.67 -22.29
C ARG A 181 -9.40 3.06 -21.44
N ALA A 182 -9.92 2.13 -20.64
CA ALA A 182 -11.01 2.42 -19.72
C ALA A 182 -10.60 3.47 -18.68
N LEU A 183 -9.39 3.35 -18.12
CA LEU A 183 -8.80 4.32 -17.20
C LEU A 183 -8.63 5.69 -17.87
N GLU A 184 -8.06 5.75 -19.07
CA GLU A 184 -7.89 7.02 -19.79
C GLU A 184 -9.23 7.73 -20.03
N PHE A 185 -10.23 7.00 -20.52
CA PHE A 185 -11.56 7.55 -20.75
C PHE A 185 -12.24 8.00 -19.45
N HIS A 186 -12.14 7.18 -18.40
CA HIS A 186 -12.71 7.50 -17.08
C HIS A 186 -12.09 8.76 -16.49
N LEU A 187 -10.75 8.90 -16.55
CA LEU A 187 -10.05 10.09 -16.05
C LEU A 187 -10.42 11.34 -16.85
N GLN A 188 -10.58 11.24 -18.17
CA GLN A 188 -11.02 12.38 -18.99
C GLN A 188 -12.43 12.85 -18.62
N ALA A 189 -13.33 11.92 -18.29
CA ALA A 189 -14.70 12.23 -17.89
C ALA A 189 -14.80 12.76 -16.45
N ASN A 190 -14.08 12.13 -15.52
CA ASN A 190 -14.14 12.42 -14.08
C ASN A 190 -13.29 13.65 -13.69
N HIS A 191 -12.20 13.89 -14.42
CA HIS A 191 -11.25 14.99 -14.18
C HIS A 191 -11.02 15.86 -15.42
N PRO A 192 -12.07 16.51 -15.98
CA PRO A 192 -11.99 17.19 -17.28
C PRO A 192 -10.99 18.35 -17.32
N TYR A 193 -10.62 18.90 -16.17
CA TYR A 193 -9.66 20.01 -16.04
C TYR A 193 -8.24 19.54 -15.69
N ALA A 194 -8.03 18.27 -15.35
CA ALA A 194 -6.74 17.73 -14.94
C ALA A 194 -5.87 17.36 -16.16
N GLN A 195 -5.14 18.34 -16.67
CA GLN A 195 -4.27 18.13 -17.83
C GLN A 195 -3.19 17.07 -17.56
N TYR A 196 -3.04 16.16 -18.54
CA TYR A 196 -2.04 15.09 -18.53
C TYR A 196 -2.15 14.13 -17.34
N LEU A 197 -3.33 13.97 -16.73
CA LEU A 197 -3.52 13.09 -15.59
C LEU A 197 -3.16 11.62 -15.90
N PHE A 198 -3.62 11.09 -17.04
CA PHE A 198 -3.32 9.72 -17.44
C PHE A 198 -1.81 9.47 -17.63
N PRO A 199 -1.06 10.27 -18.42
CA PRO A 199 0.40 10.14 -18.48
C PRO A 199 1.11 10.27 -17.12
N LYS A 200 0.65 11.18 -16.24
CA LYS A 200 1.20 11.32 -14.89
C LYS A 200 1.00 10.04 -14.06
N LEU A 201 -0.14 9.36 -14.20
CA LEU A 201 -0.39 8.09 -13.52
C LEU A 201 0.47 6.95 -14.05
N LEU A 202 0.68 6.87 -15.36
CA LEU A 202 1.61 5.89 -15.94
C LEU A 202 3.03 6.09 -15.37
N GLN A 203 3.47 7.34 -15.22
CA GLN A 203 4.76 7.64 -14.57
C GLN A 203 4.79 7.15 -13.11
N LYS A 204 3.67 7.22 -12.37
CA LYS A 204 3.58 6.70 -11.00
C LYS A 204 3.72 5.18 -10.91
N MET A 205 3.37 4.43 -11.96
CA MET A 205 3.65 2.99 -12.00
C MET A 205 5.15 2.70 -11.97
N ALA A 206 5.97 3.51 -12.64
CA ALA A 206 7.42 3.38 -12.58
C ALA A 206 7.97 3.73 -11.18
N ASP A 207 7.45 4.80 -10.56
CA ASP A 207 7.81 5.17 -9.18
C ASP A 207 7.50 4.03 -8.19
N LEU A 208 6.37 3.33 -8.37
CA LEU A 208 5.97 2.18 -7.55
C LEU A 208 6.94 1.00 -7.70
N ARG A 209 7.38 0.68 -8.92
CA ARG A 209 8.37 -0.38 -9.17
C ARG A 209 9.68 -0.11 -8.42
N GLN A 210 10.12 1.15 -8.42
CA GLN A 210 11.30 1.57 -7.66
C GLN A 210 11.09 1.40 -6.15
N LEU A 211 9.93 1.82 -5.64
CA LEU A 211 9.59 1.72 -4.22
C LEU A 211 9.53 0.27 -3.71
N VAL A 212 9.04 -0.65 -4.54
CA VAL A 212 9.05 -2.10 -4.26
C VAL A 212 10.47 -2.66 -4.26
N THR A 213 11.33 -2.21 -5.17
CA THR A 213 12.74 -2.61 -5.24
C THR A 213 13.50 -2.19 -3.98
N GLU A 214 13.33 -0.92 -3.56
CA GLU A 214 13.92 -0.39 -2.33
C GLU A 214 13.44 -1.15 -1.09
N ARG A 215 12.13 -1.44 -1.02
CA ARG A 215 11.56 -2.26 0.05
C ARG A 215 12.20 -3.65 0.09
N ALA A 216 12.37 -4.32 -1.06
CA ALA A 216 12.99 -5.63 -1.11
C ALA A 216 14.44 -5.60 -0.59
N GLN A 217 15.23 -4.59 -0.97
CA GLN A 217 16.59 -4.40 -0.47
C GLN A 217 16.63 -4.15 1.04
N MET A 218 15.72 -3.34 1.57
CA MET A 218 15.65 -3.07 3.01
C MET A 218 15.22 -4.30 3.81
N MET A 219 14.30 -5.11 3.29
CA MET A 219 13.91 -6.38 3.91
C MET A 219 15.09 -7.35 4.03
N GLN A 220 15.99 -7.39 3.05
CA GLN A 220 17.23 -8.18 3.14
C GLN A 220 18.17 -7.65 4.23
N ARG A 221 18.28 -6.32 4.38
CA ARG A 221 19.08 -5.70 5.45
C ARG A 221 18.52 -6.01 6.83
N ILE A 222 17.20 -5.88 7.02
CA ILE A 222 16.51 -6.24 8.28
C ILE A 222 16.83 -7.70 8.62
N LYS A 223 16.61 -8.62 7.68
CA LYS A 223 16.87 -10.05 7.91
C LYS A 223 18.31 -10.30 8.36
N LYS A 224 19.29 -9.63 7.73
CA LYS A 224 20.70 -9.75 8.10
C LYS A 224 20.98 -9.21 9.50
N THR A 225 20.57 -7.98 9.79
CA THR A 225 20.83 -7.31 11.08
C THR A 225 20.19 -8.06 12.24
N GLU A 226 18.94 -8.52 12.11
CA GLU A 226 18.24 -9.22 13.20
C GLU A 226 18.79 -10.64 13.45
N THR A 227 19.40 -11.28 12.44
CA THR A 227 20.08 -12.58 12.60
C THR A 227 21.45 -12.41 13.27
N GLU A 228 22.11 -11.26 13.10
CA GLU A 228 23.43 -10.95 13.69
C GLU A 228 23.32 -10.47 15.15
N THR A 229 22.16 -9.95 15.56
CA THR A 229 21.90 -9.47 16.93
C THR A 229 21.15 -10.46 17.82
N SER A 230 20.72 -11.61 17.28
CA SER A 230 20.09 -12.73 18.02
C SER A 230 21.12 -13.78 18.42
#